data_AF-R9JBI1-F1
#
_entry.id   AF-R9JBI1-F1
#
_cell.length_a   1.000
_cell.length_b   1.000
_cell.length_c   1.000
_cell.angle_alpha   90.00
_cell.angle_beta   90.00
_cell.angle_gamma   90.00
#
_symmetry.space_group_name_H-M   'P 1'
#
loop_
_entity.id
_entity.type
_entity.pdbx_description
1 polymer ?
#
loop_
_entity_poly.entity_id
_entity_poly.type
_entity_poly.pdbx_seq_one_letter_code
_entity_poly.pdbx_strand_id
1 'polypeptide(L)'
;MGENKDRQMLEKCISEDAIAVFAAAQCDEHPLDEDVIKKLRGLYEKIDKDSDDFYIFRFRQDIIDPLWKELIEKAIKCLRYCDGREPFKKAEENGEKKTPKAYGINELKEYYDKYIEFERLLYGSNRYYRDHVVHVFRTWLSGTMLMVKNNGAYLEKLTINEKDFEIILSNEEKLSMWTIIALTHDLGYPLQKAKNIIDTTRSMVSTFIANPNISMDLSFHGVQNYMNDFIVRLMSSKMVKYRKEKIEVNGVEQEEQLYAARLQPKYYFKFQKSLENNSHGILSTLIIYKLLTYFLESDYSINEDYVFKSEDQRQFYIRREILRAIASHTCNDIYQLYMTAFSFLLRICDDTQEWGRKNISELYVSQSQKYVLKDIDLYIGDKDNAYVCTIDEEFTVSERQDVIILIKRLHEQSLDYVTIFRDGQDTGSRNFSFIRKLLIKCGEIQVALELNILKDSASELTGNIQYTSDDSIKKDFGLSFFQKINVDFQKGVCFLNRKKEECGTMKFNKNGNINEIRNYSDWVSGEFTISLLK
;
A
#
# COMPACT_ATOMS: atom_id res chain seq x y z
N MET A 1 -27.22 8.25 -6.45
CA MET A 1 -26.42 7.18 -5.80
C MET A 1 -25.09 7.09 -6.53
N GLY A 2 -24.02 6.78 -5.80
CA GLY A 2 -22.70 6.61 -6.43
C GLY A 2 -22.59 5.16 -6.86
N GLU A 3 -22.01 4.91 -8.04
CA GLU A 3 -21.79 3.57 -8.57
C GLU A 3 -20.81 2.78 -7.70
N ASN A 4 -21.07 1.48 -7.54
CA ASN A 4 -20.25 0.54 -6.77
C ASN A 4 -18.76 0.60 -7.21
N LYS A 5 -17.85 0.84 -6.27
CA LYS A 5 -16.45 1.09 -6.62
C LYS A 5 -15.73 -0.15 -7.14
N ASP A 6 -16.05 -1.33 -6.61
CA ASP A 6 -15.47 -2.59 -7.07
C ASP A 6 -15.84 -2.83 -8.53
N ARG A 7 -17.09 -2.55 -8.90
CA ARG A 7 -17.56 -2.65 -10.29
C ARG A 7 -16.79 -1.72 -11.24
N GLN A 8 -16.54 -0.47 -10.86
CA GLN A 8 -15.75 0.47 -11.67
C GLN A 8 -14.30 0.00 -11.87
N MET A 9 -13.68 -0.54 -10.82
CA MET A 9 -12.31 -1.05 -10.92
C MET A 9 -12.23 -2.30 -11.81
N LEU A 10 -13.20 -3.21 -11.66
CA LEU A 10 -13.33 -4.39 -12.53
C LEU A 10 -13.51 -3.99 -14.00
N GLU A 11 -14.39 -3.03 -14.29
CA GLU A 11 -14.61 -2.52 -15.66
C GLU A 11 -13.31 -2.06 -16.32
N LYS A 12 -12.46 -1.34 -15.58
CA LYS A 12 -11.16 -0.90 -16.09
C LYS A 12 -10.21 -2.06 -16.34
N CYS A 13 -10.18 -3.06 -15.45
CA CYS A 13 -9.28 -4.21 -15.58
C CYS A 13 -9.69 -5.17 -16.72
N ILE A 14 -10.97 -5.21 -17.12
CA ILE A 14 -11.49 -6.09 -18.19
C ILE A 14 -11.69 -5.36 -19.54
N SER A 15 -11.32 -4.08 -19.60
CA SER A 15 -11.46 -3.23 -20.78
C SER A 15 -10.55 -3.67 -21.93
N GLU A 16 -10.91 -3.28 -23.15
CA GLU A 16 -10.07 -3.56 -24.34
C GLU A 16 -8.69 -2.92 -24.22
N ASP A 17 -8.60 -1.72 -23.64
CA ASP A 17 -7.33 -1.04 -23.37
C ASP A 17 -6.44 -1.87 -22.43
N ALA A 18 -7.03 -2.43 -21.36
CA ALA A 18 -6.30 -3.29 -20.42
C ALA A 18 -5.81 -4.59 -21.09
N ILE A 19 -6.62 -5.19 -21.96
CA ILE A 19 -6.23 -6.37 -22.74
C ILE A 19 -5.09 -6.04 -23.70
N ALA A 20 -5.15 -4.88 -24.36
CA ALA A 20 -4.14 -4.43 -25.30
C ALA A 20 -2.76 -4.24 -24.64
N VAL A 21 -2.70 -3.79 -23.39
CA VAL A 21 -1.46 -3.64 -22.61
C VAL A 21 -0.67 -4.95 -22.47
N PHE A 22 -1.38 -6.09 -22.47
CA PHE A 22 -0.79 -7.42 -22.35
C PHE A 22 -0.87 -8.26 -23.64
N ALA A 23 -1.31 -7.68 -24.76
CA ALA A 23 -1.43 -8.41 -26.03
C ALA A 23 -0.09 -8.92 -26.58
N ALA A 24 1.03 -8.30 -26.17
CA ALA A 24 2.38 -8.71 -26.52
C ALA A 24 3.09 -9.50 -25.39
N ALA A 25 2.34 -10.04 -24.42
CA ALA A 25 2.90 -10.85 -23.34
C ALA A 25 3.61 -12.08 -23.90
N GLN A 26 4.77 -12.42 -23.33
CA GLN A 26 5.54 -13.58 -23.77
C GLN A 26 4.99 -14.90 -23.21
N CYS A 27 4.15 -14.83 -22.18
CA CYS A 27 3.64 -15.99 -21.45
C CYS A 27 2.12 -16.05 -21.54
N ASP A 28 1.57 -17.22 -21.93
CA ASP A 28 0.13 -17.45 -22.00
C ASP A 28 -0.54 -17.48 -20.61
N GLU A 29 0.18 -17.88 -19.57
CA GLU A 29 -0.34 -17.96 -18.19
C GLU A 29 0.18 -16.79 -17.36
N HIS A 30 -0.63 -15.74 -17.21
CA HIS A 30 -0.31 -14.54 -16.43
C HIS A 30 -1.53 -14.01 -15.67
N PRO A 31 -1.37 -13.12 -14.67
CA PRO A 31 -2.47 -12.70 -13.78
C PRO A 31 -3.62 -11.91 -14.42
N LEU A 32 -3.57 -11.64 -15.72
CA LEU A 32 -4.64 -11.03 -16.50
C LEU A 32 -4.81 -11.75 -17.85
N ASP A 33 -4.58 -13.06 -17.88
CA ASP A 33 -4.84 -13.86 -19.07
C ASP A 33 -6.35 -14.03 -19.34
N GLU A 34 -6.67 -14.66 -20.47
CA GLU A 34 -8.04 -14.80 -20.96
C GLU A 34 -8.97 -15.49 -19.93
N ASP A 35 -8.46 -16.47 -19.19
CA ASP A 35 -9.23 -17.22 -18.19
C ASP A 35 -9.55 -16.36 -16.96
N VAL A 36 -8.56 -15.61 -16.46
CA VAL A 36 -8.78 -14.67 -15.36
C VAL A 36 -9.75 -13.56 -15.79
N ILE A 37 -9.60 -13.02 -16.99
CA ILE A 37 -10.49 -11.97 -17.51
C ILE A 37 -11.93 -12.48 -17.60
N LYS A 38 -12.17 -13.72 -18.05
CA LYS A 38 -13.51 -14.33 -18.05
C LYS A 38 -14.11 -14.40 -16.65
N LYS A 39 -13.31 -14.77 -15.64
CA LYS A 39 -13.77 -14.81 -14.23
C LYS A 39 -14.08 -13.42 -13.67
N LEU A 40 -13.24 -12.43 -13.99
CA LEU A 40 -13.48 -11.04 -13.60
C LEU A 40 -14.72 -10.45 -14.28
N ARG A 41 -14.96 -10.78 -15.57
CA ARG A 41 -16.21 -10.43 -16.28
C ARG A 41 -17.43 -11.05 -15.60
N GLY A 42 -17.35 -12.34 -15.25
CA GLY A 42 -18.42 -13.01 -14.52
C GLY A 42 -18.70 -12.39 -13.15
N LEU A 43 -17.68 -11.85 -12.46
CA LEU A 43 -17.87 -11.09 -11.22
C LEU A 43 -18.49 -9.70 -11.49
N TYR A 44 -18.00 -8.99 -12.50
CA TYR A 44 -18.51 -7.69 -12.94
C TYR A 44 -20.01 -7.74 -13.29
N GLU A 45 -20.45 -8.78 -14.00
CA GLU A 45 -21.85 -8.99 -14.38
C GLU A 45 -22.75 -9.27 -13.17
N LYS A 46 -22.22 -9.89 -12.11
CA LYS A 46 -22.97 -10.23 -10.89
C LYS A 46 -23.12 -9.05 -9.93
N ILE A 47 -22.15 -8.12 -9.89
CA ILE A 47 -22.19 -6.96 -8.98
C ILE A 47 -23.07 -5.88 -9.60
N ASP A 48 -24.20 -5.55 -8.98
CA ASP A 48 -25.08 -4.50 -9.50
C ASP A 48 -24.49 -3.09 -9.28
N LYS A 49 -24.78 -2.16 -10.20
CA LYS A 49 -24.25 -0.78 -10.17
C LYS A 49 -24.68 -0.01 -8.93
N ASP A 50 -25.91 -0.26 -8.45
CA ASP A 50 -26.51 0.38 -7.28
C ASP A 50 -26.32 -0.43 -5.99
N SER A 51 -25.62 -1.58 -6.06
CA SER A 51 -25.33 -2.39 -4.87
C SER A 51 -24.35 -1.70 -3.94
N ASP A 52 -24.46 -1.95 -2.64
CA ASP A 52 -23.52 -1.42 -1.66
C ASP A 52 -22.12 -2.04 -1.84
N ASP A 53 -21.10 -1.38 -1.29
CA ASP A 53 -19.73 -1.90 -1.31
C ASP A 53 -19.58 -3.19 -0.47
N PHE A 54 -20.64 -3.70 0.17
CA PHE A 54 -20.60 -4.99 0.86
C PHE A 54 -21.06 -6.15 -0.03
N TYR A 55 -21.60 -5.85 -1.20
CA TYR A 55 -22.14 -6.86 -2.09
C TYR A 55 -21.09 -7.88 -2.55
N ILE A 56 -19.83 -7.42 -2.72
CA ILE A 56 -18.70 -8.28 -3.11
C ILE A 56 -18.45 -9.45 -2.15
N PHE A 57 -18.78 -9.30 -0.85
CA PHE A 57 -18.58 -10.36 0.15
C PHE A 57 -19.40 -11.62 -0.14
N ARG A 58 -20.52 -11.49 -0.85
CA ARG A 58 -21.36 -12.63 -1.23
C ARG A 58 -20.65 -13.59 -2.18
N PHE A 59 -19.63 -13.12 -2.89
CA PHE A 59 -18.87 -13.91 -3.85
C PHE A 59 -17.51 -14.36 -3.32
N ARG A 60 -17.24 -14.14 -2.02
CA ARG A 60 -15.95 -14.46 -1.41
C ARG A 60 -15.56 -15.91 -1.61
N GLN A 61 -16.36 -16.84 -1.10
CA GLN A 61 -16.05 -18.27 -1.09
C GLN A 61 -16.08 -18.87 -2.50
N ASP A 62 -17.01 -18.43 -3.34
CA ASP A 62 -17.26 -19.05 -4.65
C ASP A 62 -16.35 -18.52 -5.76
N ILE A 63 -15.88 -17.26 -5.64
CA ILE A 63 -15.13 -16.58 -6.71
C ILE A 63 -13.80 -16.05 -6.19
N ILE A 64 -13.79 -15.23 -5.13
CA ILE A 64 -12.59 -14.49 -4.70
C ILE A 64 -11.52 -15.43 -4.12
N ASP A 65 -11.88 -16.36 -3.24
CA ASP A 65 -10.92 -17.27 -2.61
C ASP A 65 -10.28 -18.24 -3.64
N PRO A 66 -11.03 -18.84 -4.59
CA PRO A 66 -10.42 -19.58 -5.70
C PRO A 66 -9.53 -18.71 -6.59
N LEU A 67 -10.00 -17.48 -6.91
CA LEU A 67 -9.27 -16.56 -7.76
C LEU A 67 -7.96 -16.08 -7.12
N TRP A 68 -7.95 -15.85 -5.80
CA TRP A 68 -6.74 -15.48 -5.05
C TRP A 68 -5.64 -16.53 -5.24
N LYS A 69 -5.97 -17.82 -5.12
CA LYS A 69 -5.02 -18.91 -5.32
C LYS A 69 -4.50 -18.95 -6.75
N GLU A 70 -5.42 -18.85 -7.71
CA GLU A 70 -5.11 -18.92 -9.14
C GLU A 70 -4.25 -17.75 -9.62
N LEU A 71 -4.51 -16.54 -9.14
CA LEU A 71 -3.72 -15.34 -9.47
C LEU A 71 -2.27 -15.50 -9.01
N ILE A 72 -2.04 -16.01 -7.79
CA ILE A 72 -0.69 -16.25 -7.28
C ILE A 72 -0.01 -17.38 -8.07
N GLU A 73 -0.74 -18.45 -8.39
CA GLU A 73 -0.23 -19.55 -9.22
C GLU A 73 0.21 -19.05 -10.61
N LYS A 74 -0.64 -18.29 -11.31
CA LYS A 74 -0.33 -17.72 -12.63
C LYS A 74 0.83 -16.72 -12.56
N ALA A 75 0.90 -15.90 -11.51
CA ALA A 75 2.03 -14.99 -11.29
C ALA A 75 3.36 -15.74 -11.18
N ILE A 76 3.42 -16.81 -10.39
CA ILE A 76 4.65 -17.62 -10.24
C ILE A 76 5.00 -18.30 -11.55
N LYS A 77 4.02 -18.87 -12.26
CA LYS A 77 4.27 -19.51 -13.57
C LYS A 77 4.83 -18.52 -14.58
N CYS A 78 4.27 -17.32 -14.67
CA CYS A 78 4.75 -16.25 -15.54
C CYS A 78 6.21 -15.89 -15.21
N LEU A 79 6.53 -15.63 -13.93
CA LEU A 79 7.88 -15.28 -13.51
C LEU A 79 8.90 -16.39 -13.81
N ARG A 80 8.51 -17.66 -13.63
CA ARG A 80 9.34 -18.82 -13.96
C ARG A 80 9.51 -19.01 -15.47
N TYR A 81 8.47 -18.75 -16.24
CA TYR A 81 8.54 -18.80 -17.71
C TYR A 81 9.51 -17.74 -18.25
N CYS A 82 9.52 -16.55 -17.65
CA CYS A 82 10.43 -15.48 -18.05
C CYS A 82 11.87 -15.64 -17.53
N ASP A 83 12.14 -16.59 -16.62
CA ASP A 83 13.51 -16.90 -16.17
C ASP A 83 14.28 -17.66 -17.26
N GLY A 84 15.31 -17.01 -17.81
CA GLY A 84 16.12 -17.56 -18.92
C GLY A 84 16.94 -18.81 -18.56
N ARG A 85 17.06 -19.12 -17.26
CA ARG A 85 17.73 -20.33 -16.76
C ARG A 85 16.81 -21.54 -16.79
N GLU A 86 15.50 -21.30 -16.77
CA GLU A 86 14.49 -22.35 -16.82
C GLU A 86 14.27 -22.82 -18.27
N PRO A 87 13.94 -24.10 -18.48
CA PRO A 87 13.92 -24.70 -19.81
C PRO A 87 12.67 -24.35 -20.65
N PHE A 88 11.76 -23.51 -20.17
CA PHE A 88 10.41 -23.38 -20.76
C PHE A 88 10.42 -22.68 -22.13
N LYS A 89 11.04 -21.50 -22.23
CA LYS A 89 11.16 -20.78 -23.51
C LYS A 89 11.90 -21.60 -24.57
N LYS A 90 13.02 -22.22 -24.19
CA LYS A 90 13.80 -23.10 -25.08
C LYS A 90 13.02 -24.33 -25.52
N ALA A 91 12.21 -24.91 -24.64
CA ALA A 91 11.35 -26.03 -24.99
C ALA A 91 10.29 -25.62 -26.02
N GLU A 92 9.66 -24.46 -25.83
CA GLU A 92 8.66 -23.93 -26.76
C GLU A 92 9.25 -23.59 -28.14
N GLU A 93 10.44 -22.96 -28.17
CA GLU A 93 11.20 -22.72 -29.41
C GLU A 93 11.51 -24.02 -30.16
N ASN A 94 11.70 -25.13 -29.45
CA ASN A 94 11.92 -26.46 -30.00
C ASN A 94 10.62 -27.23 -30.31
N GLY A 95 9.45 -26.62 -30.12
CA GLY A 95 8.15 -27.25 -30.35
C GLY A 95 7.67 -28.20 -29.25
N GLU A 96 8.32 -28.20 -28.08
CA GLU A 96 7.92 -28.98 -26.90
C GLU A 96 7.06 -28.15 -25.95
N LYS A 97 5.92 -28.69 -25.50
CA LYS A 97 5.05 -28.01 -24.52
C LYS A 97 5.46 -28.35 -23.09
N LYS A 98 6.38 -27.57 -22.51
CA LYS A 98 6.75 -27.66 -21.09
C LYS A 98 6.22 -26.46 -20.32
N THR A 99 5.26 -26.69 -19.43
CA THR A 99 4.66 -25.60 -18.63
C THR A 99 5.28 -25.50 -17.24
N PRO A 100 5.52 -24.28 -16.72
CA PRO A 100 5.93 -24.09 -15.35
C PRO A 100 4.89 -24.59 -14.35
N LYS A 101 5.34 -25.06 -13.20
CA LYS A 101 4.48 -25.41 -12.06
C LYS A 101 4.76 -24.46 -10.91
N ALA A 102 3.72 -24.03 -10.19
CA ALA A 102 3.89 -23.24 -8.97
C ALA A 102 3.85 -24.18 -7.75
N TYR A 103 5.02 -24.46 -7.17
CA TYR A 103 5.13 -25.30 -5.97
C TYR A 103 4.95 -24.46 -4.69
N GLY A 104 4.31 -25.04 -3.66
CA GLY A 104 4.03 -24.36 -2.39
C GLY A 104 2.66 -23.65 -2.32
N ILE A 105 1.91 -23.60 -3.44
CA ILE A 105 0.62 -22.89 -3.51
C ILE A 105 -0.44 -23.55 -2.63
N ASN A 106 -0.44 -24.87 -2.49
CA ASN A 106 -1.43 -25.58 -1.67
C ASN A 106 -1.19 -25.34 -0.18
N GLU A 107 0.07 -25.34 0.24
CA GLU A 107 0.52 -25.04 1.59
C GLU A 107 0.21 -23.59 1.97
N LEU A 108 0.45 -22.66 1.04
CA LEU A 108 0.06 -21.26 1.20
C LEU A 108 -1.46 -21.10 1.30
N LYS A 109 -2.24 -21.85 0.50
CA LYS A 109 -3.69 -21.85 0.57
C LYS A 109 -4.19 -22.41 1.90
N GLU A 110 -3.58 -23.47 2.42
CA GLU A 110 -3.91 -24.02 3.74
C GLU A 110 -3.66 -23.00 4.86
N TYR A 111 -2.54 -22.26 4.78
CA TYR A 111 -2.29 -21.15 5.70
C TYR A 111 -3.37 -20.06 5.58
N TYR A 112 -3.72 -19.68 4.35
CA TYR A 112 -4.77 -18.71 4.07
C TYR A 112 -6.16 -19.17 4.57
N ASP A 113 -6.48 -20.46 4.53
CA ASP A 113 -7.75 -20.96 5.09
C ASP A 113 -7.78 -20.84 6.62
N LYS A 114 -6.66 -21.15 7.30
CA LYS A 114 -6.51 -20.93 8.75
C LYS A 114 -6.55 -19.44 9.11
N TYR A 115 -6.01 -18.59 8.25
CA TYR A 115 -6.10 -17.13 8.36
C TYR A 115 -7.56 -16.67 8.38
N ILE A 116 -8.38 -17.14 7.44
CA ILE A 116 -9.81 -16.82 7.36
C ILE A 116 -10.54 -17.27 8.63
N GLU A 117 -10.20 -18.46 9.13
CA GLU A 117 -10.78 -18.98 10.36
C GLU A 117 -10.41 -18.13 11.59
N PHE A 118 -9.16 -17.69 11.69
CA PHE A 118 -8.72 -16.80 12.76
C PHE A 118 -9.37 -15.41 12.64
N GLU A 119 -9.52 -14.90 11.43
CA GLU A 119 -10.19 -13.64 11.17
C GLU A 119 -11.62 -13.66 11.74
N ARG A 120 -12.35 -14.79 11.62
CA ARG A 120 -13.67 -15.02 12.25
C ARG A 120 -13.68 -14.78 13.76
N LEU A 121 -12.60 -15.13 14.46
CA LEU A 121 -12.44 -14.89 15.89
C LEU A 121 -12.21 -13.41 16.20
N LEU A 122 -11.56 -12.67 15.30
CA LEU A 122 -11.27 -11.25 15.46
C LEU A 122 -12.51 -10.35 15.30
N TYR A 123 -13.56 -10.80 14.59
CA TYR A 123 -14.80 -10.03 14.39
C TYR A 123 -15.44 -9.55 15.70
N GLY A 124 -15.24 -10.28 16.82
CA GLY A 124 -15.75 -9.90 18.14
C GLY A 124 -14.85 -8.97 18.96
N SER A 125 -13.65 -8.61 18.48
CA SER A 125 -12.57 -8.06 19.33
C SER A 125 -12.11 -6.63 19.02
N ASN A 126 -12.36 -6.07 17.83
CA ASN A 126 -11.76 -4.78 17.41
C ASN A 126 -12.80 -3.80 16.83
N ARG A 127 -12.85 -2.58 17.39
CA ARG A 127 -13.79 -1.47 17.07
C ARG A 127 -13.76 -0.99 15.61
N TYR A 128 -12.72 -1.33 14.84
CA TYR A 128 -12.59 -1.04 13.42
C TYR A 128 -12.31 -2.35 12.67
N TYR A 129 -13.34 -2.97 12.10
CA TYR A 129 -13.20 -4.27 11.45
C TYR A 129 -13.00 -4.10 9.94
N ARG A 130 -11.87 -4.64 9.44
CA ARG A 130 -11.53 -4.81 8.02
C ARG A 130 -11.58 -6.30 7.74
N ASP A 131 -12.27 -6.71 6.68
CA ASP A 131 -12.07 -8.05 6.14
C ASP A 131 -10.84 -8.00 5.25
N HIS A 132 -9.79 -8.67 5.68
CA HIS A 132 -8.47 -8.59 5.10
C HIS A 132 -8.38 -9.42 3.82
N VAL A 133 -9.27 -10.38 3.62
CA VAL A 133 -9.38 -11.15 2.37
C VAL A 133 -9.89 -10.31 1.22
N VAL A 134 -11.06 -9.67 1.38
CA VAL A 134 -11.59 -8.79 0.32
C VAL A 134 -10.72 -7.55 0.18
N HIS A 135 -10.11 -7.09 1.28
CA HIS A 135 -9.17 -5.99 1.25
C HIS A 135 -7.94 -6.26 0.36
N VAL A 136 -7.24 -7.40 0.51
CA VAL A 136 -6.06 -7.68 -0.33
C VAL A 136 -6.45 -7.79 -1.81
N PHE A 137 -7.64 -8.34 -2.09
CA PHE A 137 -8.18 -8.40 -3.45
C PHE A 137 -8.49 -7.02 -4.04
N ARG A 138 -9.10 -6.12 -3.25
CA ARG A 138 -9.36 -4.73 -3.65
C ARG A 138 -8.08 -3.94 -3.87
N THR A 139 -7.08 -4.17 -3.01
CA THR A 139 -5.75 -3.56 -3.15
C THR A 139 -5.13 -3.99 -4.46
N TRP A 140 -5.16 -5.29 -4.77
CA TRP A 140 -4.71 -5.83 -6.05
C TRP A 140 -5.46 -5.19 -7.22
N LEU A 141 -6.81 -5.15 -7.20
CA LEU A 141 -7.62 -4.52 -8.24
C LEU A 141 -7.27 -3.04 -8.44
N SER A 142 -7.09 -2.28 -7.35
CA SER A 142 -6.75 -0.86 -7.43
C SER A 142 -5.40 -0.63 -8.09
N GLY A 143 -4.37 -1.41 -7.74
CA GLY A 143 -3.05 -1.26 -8.36
C GLY A 143 -3.03 -1.76 -9.80
N THR A 144 -3.73 -2.85 -10.10
CA THR A 144 -3.89 -3.34 -11.48
C THR A 144 -4.59 -2.32 -12.36
N MET A 145 -5.65 -1.69 -11.85
CA MET A 145 -6.34 -0.58 -12.54
C MET A 145 -5.40 0.59 -12.83
N LEU A 146 -4.56 0.98 -11.86
CA LEU A 146 -3.55 2.03 -12.06
C LEU A 146 -2.47 1.66 -13.07
N MET A 147 -2.07 0.38 -13.12
CA MET A 147 -1.11 -0.10 -14.11
C MET A 147 -1.67 -0.07 -15.53
N VAL A 148 -2.94 -0.39 -15.74
CA VAL A 148 -3.56 -0.41 -17.08
C VAL A 148 -4.11 0.95 -17.53
N LYS A 149 -4.33 1.89 -16.60
CA LYS A 149 -4.80 3.25 -16.89
C LYS A 149 -3.86 3.93 -17.90
N ASN A 150 -4.43 4.74 -18.80
CA ASN A 150 -3.71 5.47 -19.85
C ASN A 150 -2.81 4.56 -20.71
N ASN A 151 -3.34 3.42 -21.16
CA ASN A 151 -2.65 2.43 -22.00
C ASN A 151 -1.33 1.90 -21.42
N GLY A 152 -1.25 1.75 -20.09
CA GLY A 152 -0.05 1.18 -19.49
C GLY A 152 1.08 2.18 -19.19
N ALA A 153 0.85 3.48 -19.35
CA ALA A 153 1.91 4.50 -19.19
C ALA A 153 2.66 4.41 -17.84
N TYR A 154 1.92 4.13 -16.74
CA TYR A 154 2.55 3.92 -15.43
C TYR A 154 3.28 2.58 -15.33
N LEU A 155 2.70 1.51 -15.90
CA LEU A 155 3.30 0.17 -15.93
C LEU A 155 4.66 0.17 -16.63
N GLU A 156 4.80 0.89 -17.74
CA GLU A 156 6.06 1.01 -18.47
C GLU A 156 7.17 1.62 -17.60
N LYS A 157 6.85 2.61 -16.78
CA LYS A 157 7.80 3.32 -15.93
C LYS A 157 8.09 2.61 -14.60
N LEU A 158 7.26 1.64 -14.19
CA LEU A 158 7.54 0.81 -13.01
C LEU A 158 8.86 0.05 -13.19
N THR A 159 9.75 0.21 -12.23
CA THR A 159 11.13 -0.26 -12.32
C THR A 159 11.68 -0.63 -10.95
N ILE A 160 12.72 -1.47 -10.95
CA ILE A 160 13.50 -1.76 -9.76
C ILE A 160 14.64 -0.75 -9.69
N ASN A 161 14.50 0.25 -8.82
CA ASN A 161 15.44 1.35 -8.71
C ASN A 161 16.68 0.92 -7.91
N GLU A 162 17.72 0.49 -8.61
CA GLU A 162 19.03 0.16 -8.02
C GLU A 162 20.16 0.94 -8.68
N LYS A 163 21.16 1.30 -7.87
CA LYS A 163 22.32 2.04 -8.37
C LYS A 163 23.13 1.14 -9.30
N ASP A 164 23.49 1.66 -10.47
CA ASP A 164 24.40 1.05 -11.45
C ASP A 164 23.88 -0.21 -12.18
N PHE A 165 22.58 -0.50 -12.06
CA PHE A 165 21.93 -1.64 -12.74
C PHE A 165 20.47 -1.34 -13.09
N GLU A 166 20.14 -1.44 -14.38
CA GLU A 166 18.77 -1.32 -14.89
C GLU A 166 18.23 -2.71 -15.21
N ILE A 167 17.09 -3.06 -14.62
CA ILE A 167 16.46 -4.36 -14.81
C ILE A 167 15.34 -4.21 -15.82
N ILE A 168 15.49 -4.91 -16.94
CA ILE A 168 14.45 -5.01 -17.96
C ILE A 168 13.44 -6.08 -17.51
N LEU A 169 12.23 -5.62 -17.24
CA LEU A 169 11.07 -6.44 -16.89
C LEU A 169 10.00 -6.26 -17.96
N SER A 170 9.40 -7.37 -18.39
CA SER A 170 8.22 -7.31 -19.24
C SER A 170 6.98 -6.87 -18.45
N ASN A 171 5.93 -6.47 -19.16
CA ASN A 171 4.69 -5.99 -18.53
C ASN A 171 4.04 -7.08 -17.67
N GLU A 172 4.03 -8.31 -18.16
CA GLU A 172 3.50 -9.48 -17.46
C GLU A 172 4.31 -9.85 -16.21
N GLU A 173 5.64 -9.65 -16.22
CA GLU A 173 6.47 -9.83 -15.02
C GLU A 173 6.15 -8.78 -13.97
N LYS A 174 6.01 -7.50 -14.36
CA LYS A 174 5.64 -6.42 -13.44
C LYS A 174 4.26 -6.67 -12.82
N LEU A 175 3.28 -7.11 -13.61
CA LEU A 175 1.96 -7.49 -13.12
C LEU A 175 2.04 -8.70 -12.17
N SER A 176 2.89 -9.68 -12.48
CA SER A 176 3.08 -10.87 -11.64
C SER A 176 3.73 -10.54 -10.30
N MET A 177 4.74 -9.68 -10.30
CA MET A 177 5.32 -9.12 -9.08
C MET A 177 4.25 -8.40 -8.25
N TRP A 178 3.49 -7.50 -8.86
CA TRP A 178 2.40 -6.79 -8.18
C TRP A 178 1.36 -7.74 -7.58
N THR A 179 0.98 -8.77 -8.33
CA THR A 179 -0.02 -9.75 -7.90
C THR A 179 0.41 -10.46 -6.63
N ILE A 180 1.65 -10.93 -6.56
CA ILE A 180 2.18 -11.54 -5.33
C ILE A 180 2.24 -10.51 -4.21
N ILE A 181 2.75 -9.31 -4.48
CA ILE A 181 2.88 -8.23 -3.48
C ILE A 181 1.52 -7.89 -2.86
N ALA A 182 0.54 -7.53 -3.67
CA ALA A 182 -0.76 -7.05 -3.21
C ALA A 182 -1.59 -8.15 -2.52
N LEU A 183 -1.60 -9.37 -3.05
CA LEU A 183 -2.43 -10.45 -2.51
C LEU A 183 -1.86 -11.09 -1.23
N THR A 184 -0.58 -10.87 -0.92
CA THR A 184 0.10 -11.51 0.22
C THR A 184 0.61 -10.54 1.29
N HIS A 185 0.49 -9.23 1.09
CA HIS A 185 1.08 -8.25 2.01
C HIS A 185 0.57 -8.34 3.45
N ASP A 186 -0.67 -8.78 3.63
CA ASP A 186 -1.39 -8.82 4.91
C ASP A 186 -1.44 -10.21 5.58
N LEU A 187 -0.76 -11.22 5.04
CA LEU A 187 -0.77 -12.58 5.60
C LEU A 187 -0.25 -12.65 7.04
N GLY A 188 0.65 -11.76 7.44
CA GLY A 188 1.19 -11.64 8.79
C GLY A 188 0.29 -10.92 9.79
N TYR A 189 -0.84 -10.33 9.36
CA TYR A 189 -1.71 -9.53 10.20
C TYR A 189 -2.30 -10.29 11.42
N PRO A 190 -2.78 -11.54 11.31
CA PRO A 190 -3.30 -12.30 12.43
C PRO A 190 -2.26 -12.50 13.53
N LEU A 191 -1.01 -12.76 13.14
CA LEU A 191 0.09 -12.97 14.08
C LEU A 191 0.40 -11.69 14.86
N GLN A 192 0.37 -10.54 14.18
CA GLN A 192 0.49 -9.24 14.84
C GLN A 192 -0.67 -8.99 15.81
N LYS A 193 -1.92 -9.27 15.42
CA LYS A 193 -3.09 -9.07 16.27
C LYS A 193 -3.15 -10.03 17.45
N ALA A 194 -2.74 -11.28 17.28
CA ALA A 194 -2.64 -12.25 18.36
C ALA A 194 -1.74 -11.72 19.49
N LYS A 195 -0.58 -11.12 19.16
CA LYS A 195 0.28 -10.47 20.14
C LYS A 195 -0.43 -9.33 20.89
N ASN A 196 -1.13 -8.45 20.18
CA ASN A 196 -1.86 -7.34 20.80
C ASN A 196 -2.95 -7.81 21.77
N ILE A 197 -3.68 -8.88 21.43
CA ILE A 197 -4.71 -9.48 22.31
C ILE A 197 -4.07 -10.00 23.60
N ILE A 198 -2.90 -10.63 23.49
CA ILE A 198 -2.15 -11.15 24.63
C ILE A 198 -1.61 -10.02 25.49
N ASP A 199 -1.06 -8.97 24.89
CA ASP A 199 -0.57 -7.80 25.62
C ASP A 199 -1.71 -7.11 26.38
N THR A 200 -2.90 -7.02 25.79
CA THR A 200 -4.12 -6.53 26.45
C THR A 200 -4.52 -7.44 27.63
N THR A 201 -4.47 -8.76 27.41
CA THR A 201 -4.77 -9.74 28.47
C THR A 201 -3.76 -9.64 29.60
N ARG A 202 -2.47 -9.49 29.30
CA ARG A 202 -1.40 -9.31 30.29
C ARG A 202 -1.62 -8.03 31.09
N SER A 203 -1.98 -6.93 30.43
CA SER A 203 -2.32 -5.67 31.09
C SER A 203 -3.52 -5.84 32.03
N MET A 204 -4.57 -6.56 31.61
CA MET A 204 -5.72 -6.84 32.48
C MET A 204 -5.31 -7.65 33.71
N VAL A 205 -4.54 -8.73 33.53
CA VAL A 205 -4.12 -9.58 34.65
C VAL A 205 -3.16 -8.84 35.60
N SER A 206 -2.37 -7.90 35.08
CA SER A 206 -1.49 -7.04 35.89
C SER A 206 -2.25 -6.16 36.89
N THR A 207 -3.56 -5.96 36.71
CA THR A 207 -4.38 -5.18 37.64
C THR A 207 -4.64 -5.88 38.97
N PHE A 208 -4.56 -7.21 39.01
CA PHE A 208 -4.81 -7.99 40.23
C PHE A 208 -3.69 -8.98 40.59
N ILE A 209 -2.74 -9.23 39.68
CA ILE A 209 -1.50 -9.97 39.95
C ILE A 209 -0.34 -9.04 39.63
N ALA A 210 0.55 -8.77 40.59
CA ALA A 210 1.65 -7.82 40.41
C ALA A 210 2.65 -8.23 39.31
N ASN A 211 2.79 -9.55 39.06
CA ASN A 211 3.66 -10.12 38.02
C ASN A 211 2.95 -11.28 37.30
N PRO A 212 2.05 -11.01 36.33
CA PRO A 212 1.36 -12.06 35.61
C PRO A 212 2.30 -12.77 34.65
N ASN A 213 2.55 -14.06 34.87
CA ASN A 213 3.29 -14.88 33.90
C ASN A 213 2.33 -15.41 32.82
N ILE A 214 2.00 -14.54 31.86
CA ILE A 214 1.30 -14.92 30.63
C ILE A 214 2.31 -14.81 29.50
N SER A 215 2.89 -15.95 29.14
CA SER A 215 3.78 -16.08 27.99
C SER A 215 3.04 -16.80 26.86
N MET A 216 3.07 -16.19 25.68
CA MET A 216 2.96 -16.93 24.43
C MET A 216 4.32 -16.81 23.78
N ASP A 217 4.95 -17.96 23.55
CA ASP A 217 6.23 -17.97 22.87
C ASP A 217 6.02 -18.07 21.36
N LEU A 218 5.79 -16.91 20.73
CA LEU A 218 5.90 -16.78 19.27
C LEU A 218 7.36 -16.63 18.83
N SER A 219 8.32 -16.67 19.76
CA SER A 219 9.71 -16.50 19.39
C SER A 219 10.19 -17.72 18.63
N PHE A 220 10.92 -17.42 17.57
CA PHE A 220 11.54 -18.42 16.73
C PHE A 220 12.80 -18.89 17.48
N HIS A 221 12.95 -20.20 17.70
CA HIS A 221 14.13 -20.74 18.39
C HIS A 221 15.00 -21.57 17.45
N GLY A 222 16.30 -21.54 17.68
CA GLY A 222 17.29 -22.34 16.93
C GLY A 222 17.24 -22.08 15.41
N VAL A 223 16.98 -23.13 14.62
CA VAL A 223 16.96 -23.10 13.15
C VAL A 223 16.01 -22.05 12.58
N GLN A 224 14.89 -21.79 13.26
CA GLN A 224 13.90 -20.81 12.80
C GLN A 224 14.45 -19.38 12.80
N ASN A 225 15.27 -19.03 13.80
CA ASN A 225 15.94 -17.73 13.85
C ASN A 225 16.98 -17.59 12.73
N TYR A 226 17.73 -18.65 12.42
CA TYR A 226 18.68 -18.63 11.31
C TYR A 226 17.97 -18.43 9.96
N MET A 227 16.84 -19.10 9.73
CA MET A 227 16.04 -18.88 8.52
C MET A 227 15.48 -17.46 8.44
N ASN A 228 14.95 -16.93 9.55
CA ASN A 228 14.44 -15.56 9.55
C ASN A 228 15.55 -14.54 9.29
N ASP A 229 16.71 -14.71 9.93
CA ASP A 229 17.88 -13.86 9.69
C ASP A 229 18.35 -13.95 8.23
N PHE A 230 18.36 -15.14 7.63
CA PHE A 230 18.68 -15.33 6.22
C PHE A 230 17.74 -14.52 5.31
N ILE A 231 16.43 -14.61 5.55
CA ILE A 231 15.42 -13.88 4.76
C ILE A 231 15.60 -12.37 4.91
N VAL A 232 15.83 -11.89 6.14
CA VAL A 232 16.07 -10.46 6.40
C VAL A 232 17.36 -9.99 5.72
N ARG A 233 18.43 -10.79 5.72
CA ARG A 233 19.67 -10.48 5.00
C ARG A 233 19.47 -10.45 3.49
N LEU A 234 18.74 -11.42 2.92
CA LEU A 234 18.39 -11.45 1.50
C LEU A 234 17.70 -10.15 1.09
N MET A 235 16.60 -9.78 1.77
CA MET A 235 15.85 -8.55 1.49
C MET A 235 16.69 -7.28 1.64
N SER A 236 17.71 -7.33 2.50
CA SER A 236 18.59 -6.21 2.80
C SER A 236 19.85 -6.18 1.94
N SER A 237 20.03 -7.09 1.00
CA SER A 237 21.26 -7.19 0.20
C SER A 237 21.10 -6.56 -1.18
N LYS A 238 22.23 -6.22 -1.80
CA LYS A 238 22.33 -5.80 -3.20
C LYS A 238 23.42 -6.60 -3.90
N MET A 239 23.31 -6.77 -5.21
CA MET A 239 24.35 -7.39 -6.03
C MET A 239 25.33 -6.32 -6.51
N VAL A 240 26.63 -6.52 -6.29
CA VAL A 240 27.70 -5.59 -6.69
C VAL A 240 28.58 -6.28 -7.72
N LYS A 241 28.98 -5.54 -8.76
CA LYS A 241 29.94 -6.00 -9.79
C LYS A 241 31.23 -6.45 -9.11
N TYR A 242 31.66 -7.68 -9.38
CA TYR A 242 32.84 -8.28 -8.75
C TYR A 242 34.00 -8.44 -9.74
N ARG A 243 33.87 -9.35 -10.69
CA ARG A 243 34.90 -9.63 -11.71
C ARG A 243 34.24 -9.93 -13.06
N LYS A 244 35.03 -9.91 -14.13
CA LYS A 244 34.62 -10.40 -15.44
C LYS A 244 35.24 -11.77 -15.69
N GLU A 245 34.47 -12.67 -16.27
CA GLU A 245 34.93 -13.99 -16.69
C GLU A 245 34.85 -14.08 -18.21
N LYS A 246 35.91 -14.63 -18.84
CA LYS A 246 35.90 -14.89 -20.27
C LYS A 246 35.22 -16.22 -20.53
N ILE A 247 34.16 -16.21 -21.31
CA ILE A 247 33.41 -17.41 -21.70
C ILE A 247 33.47 -17.54 -23.21
N GLU A 248 33.76 -18.74 -23.68
CA GLU A 248 33.73 -19.06 -25.10
C GLU A 248 32.33 -19.58 -25.46
N VAL A 249 31.56 -18.77 -26.20
CA VAL A 249 30.23 -19.17 -26.70
C VAL A 249 30.29 -19.22 -28.21
N ASN A 250 30.06 -20.40 -28.80
CA ASN A 250 30.11 -20.63 -30.24
C ASN A 250 31.42 -20.17 -30.92
N GLY A 251 32.57 -20.32 -30.23
CA GLY A 251 33.90 -19.96 -30.76
C GLY A 251 34.22 -18.46 -30.74
N VAL A 252 33.40 -17.64 -30.05
CA VAL A 252 33.65 -16.20 -29.83
C VAL A 252 33.94 -15.99 -28.33
N GLU A 253 35.07 -15.36 -28.00
CA GLU A 253 35.35 -14.90 -26.63
C GLU A 253 34.36 -13.79 -26.27
N GLN A 254 33.52 -14.05 -25.27
CA GLN A 254 32.64 -13.05 -24.66
C GLN A 254 33.05 -12.82 -23.20
N GLU A 255 32.96 -11.59 -22.73
CA GLU A 255 33.15 -11.26 -21.30
C GLU A 255 31.79 -11.29 -20.58
N GLU A 256 31.61 -12.20 -19.64
CA GLU A 256 30.44 -12.21 -18.73
C GLU A 256 30.80 -11.48 -17.43
N GLN A 257 29.94 -10.55 -17.01
CA GLN A 257 30.08 -9.84 -15.74
C GLN A 257 29.54 -10.70 -14.58
N LEU A 258 30.34 -10.88 -13.54
CA LEU A 258 29.96 -11.58 -12.32
C LEU A 258 29.65 -10.60 -11.18
N TYR A 259 28.77 -11.03 -10.29
CA TYR A 259 28.25 -10.24 -9.18
C TYR A 259 28.41 -10.96 -7.85
N ALA A 260 28.55 -10.19 -6.76
CA ALA A 260 28.56 -10.72 -5.40
C ALA A 260 27.48 -10.03 -4.56
N ALA A 261 26.80 -10.80 -3.72
CA ALA A 261 25.78 -10.28 -2.82
C ALA A 261 26.44 -9.53 -1.64
N ARG A 262 26.03 -8.29 -1.41
CA ARG A 262 26.53 -7.43 -0.33
C ARG A 262 25.38 -6.92 0.52
N LEU A 263 25.44 -7.16 1.82
CA LEU A 263 24.45 -6.69 2.77
C LEU A 263 24.45 -5.16 2.83
N GLN A 264 23.27 -4.56 2.90
CA GLN A 264 23.07 -3.14 3.17
C GLN A 264 22.61 -2.98 4.63
N PRO A 265 23.51 -2.61 5.57
CA PRO A 265 23.17 -2.55 6.99
C PRO A 265 21.96 -1.64 7.29
N LYS A 266 21.79 -0.58 6.50
CA LYS A 266 20.67 0.36 6.65
C LYS A 266 19.29 -0.29 6.51
N TYR A 267 19.14 -1.27 5.61
CA TYR A 267 17.87 -1.99 5.44
C TYR A 267 17.75 -3.11 6.47
N TYR A 268 18.87 -3.79 6.74
CA TYR A 268 18.94 -4.90 7.69
C TYR A 268 18.44 -4.51 9.08
N PHE A 269 18.98 -3.43 9.68
CA PHE A 269 18.55 -3.00 11.01
C PHE A 269 17.09 -2.53 11.05
N LYS A 270 16.61 -1.90 9.98
CA LYS A 270 15.21 -1.45 9.88
C LYS A 270 14.24 -2.63 9.84
N PHE A 271 14.55 -3.65 9.04
CA PHE A 271 13.74 -4.86 8.96
C PHE A 271 13.84 -5.71 10.23
N GLN A 272 15.01 -5.76 10.89
CA GLN A 272 15.12 -6.40 12.21
C GLN A 272 14.24 -5.72 13.25
N LYS A 273 14.25 -4.38 13.31
CA LYS A 273 13.37 -3.62 14.20
C LYS A 273 11.88 -3.88 13.89
N SER A 274 11.50 -3.96 12.62
CA SER A 274 10.14 -4.38 12.24
C SER A 274 9.81 -5.80 12.68
N LEU A 275 10.77 -6.72 12.63
CA LEU A 275 10.61 -8.10 13.09
C LEU A 275 10.43 -8.18 14.60
N GLU A 276 11.22 -7.45 15.38
CA GLU A 276 11.07 -7.34 16.84
C GLU A 276 9.67 -6.82 17.24
N ASN A 277 9.17 -5.86 16.47
CA ASN A 277 7.82 -5.30 16.66
C ASN A 277 6.71 -6.23 16.16
N ASN A 278 7.02 -7.35 15.49
CA ASN A 278 6.06 -8.22 14.83
C ASN A 278 5.14 -7.47 13.86
N SER A 279 5.70 -6.52 13.10
CA SER A 279 4.96 -5.83 12.04
C SER A 279 4.47 -6.83 11.00
N HIS A 280 3.20 -6.74 10.58
CA HIS A 280 2.63 -7.75 9.69
C HIS A 280 3.35 -7.88 8.34
N GLY A 281 3.85 -6.78 7.76
CA GLY A 281 4.58 -6.85 6.49
C GLY A 281 5.80 -7.77 6.53
N ILE A 282 6.66 -7.65 7.55
CA ILE A 282 7.81 -8.56 7.65
C ILE A 282 7.38 -10.01 7.94
N LEU A 283 6.34 -10.22 8.75
CA LEU A 283 5.79 -11.56 9.00
C LEU A 283 5.22 -12.19 7.72
N SER A 284 4.53 -11.42 6.89
CA SER A 284 4.05 -11.84 5.57
C SER A 284 5.19 -12.32 4.69
N THR A 285 6.32 -11.58 4.65
CA THR A 285 7.51 -12.01 3.88
C THR A 285 8.07 -13.35 4.37
N LEU A 286 8.12 -13.56 5.69
CA LEU A 286 8.60 -14.82 6.26
C LEU A 286 7.68 -16.00 5.91
N ILE A 287 6.36 -15.77 5.89
CA ILE A 287 5.37 -16.78 5.53
C ILE A 287 5.54 -17.19 4.06
N ILE A 288 5.52 -16.23 3.12
CA ILE A 288 5.60 -16.55 1.70
C ILE A 288 6.95 -17.15 1.33
N TYR A 289 8.04 -16.70 1.95
CA TYR A 289 9.37 -17.25 1.69
C TYR A 289 9.47 -18.73 2.10
N LYS A 290 8.86 -19.09 3.23
CA LYS A 290 8.91 -20.46 3.76
C LYS A 290 7.94 -21.41 3.07
N LEU A 291 6.81 -20.91 2.58
CA LEU A 291 5.76 -21.74 1.98
C LEU A 291 5.91 -21.90 0.47
N LEU A 292 6.40 -20.89 -0.25
CA LEU A 292 6.52 -20.95 -1.71
C LEU A 292 7.94 -21.36 -2.12
N THR A 293 8.05 -22.47 -2.85
CA THR A 293 9.34 -22.97 -3.36
C THR A 293 10.03 -21.95 -4.26
N TYR A 294 9.26 -21.12 -4.99
CA TYR A 294 9.78 -20.06 -5.83
C TYR A 294 10.75 -19.12 -5.09
N PHE A 295 10.50 -18.82 -3.80
CA PHE A 295 11.39 -18.00 -2.99
C PHE A 295 12.53 -18.80 -2.35
N LEU A 296 12.34 -20.10 -2.09
CA LEU A 296 13.43 -20.97 -1.61
C LEU A 296 14.54 -21.16 -2.65
N GLU A 297 14.19 -21.07 -3.93
CA GLU A 297 15.12 -21.09 -5.07
C GLU A 297 15.78 -19.71 -5.33
N SER A 298 15.77 -18.80 -4.35
CA SER A 298 16.42 -17.49 -4.49
C SER A 298 17.94 -17.58 -4.55
N ASP A 299 18.52 -16.82 -5.48
CA ASP A 299 19.96 -16.70 -5.67
C ASP A 299 20.60 -15.81 -4.60
N TYR A 300 20.91 -16.38 -3.44
CA TYR A 300 21.61 -15.69 -2.36
C TYR A 300 22.53 -16.61 -1.57
N SER A 301 23.73 -16.10 -1.29
CA SER A 301 24.76 -16.80 -0.55
C SER A 301 25.28 -15.90 0.55
N ILE A 302 25.52 -16.49 1.72
CA ILE A 302 26.19 -15.83 2.84
C ILE A 302 27.70 -15.75 2.58
N ASN A 303 28.23 -16.66 1.76
CA ASN A 303 29.65 -16.71 1.44
C ASN A 303 29.99 -15.59 0.45
N GLU A 304 30.85 -14.68 0.87
CA GLU A 304 31.25 -13.51 0.07
C GLU A 304 32.00 -13.88 -1.23
N ASP A 305 32.57 -15.08 -1.28
CA ASP A 305 33.30 -15.61 -2.43
C ASP A 305 32.37 -16.20 -3.51
N TYR A 306 31.09 -16.42 -3.19
CA TYR A 306 30.15 -16.94 -4.17
C TYR A 306 29.79 -15.84 -5.17
N VAL A 307 29.86 -16.19 -6.45
CA VAL A 307 29.63 -15.28 -7.57
C VAL A 307 28.39 -15.69 -8.35
N PHE A 308 27.64 -14.69 -8.79
CA PHE A 308 26.38 -14.81 -9.51
C PHE A 308 26.53 -14.27 -10.94
N LYS A 309 25.80 -14.86 -11.88
CA LYS A 309 25.70 -14.39 -13.28
C LYS A 309 24.67 -13.28 -13.42
N SER A 310 24.57 -12.71 -14.62
CA SER A 310 23.65 -11.61 -14.91
C SER A 310 22.17 -12.02 -14.75
N GLU A 311 21.79 -13.24 -15.16
CA GLU A 311 20.41 -13.71 -14.96
C GLU A 311 20.12 -14.03 -13.49
N ASP A 312 21.08 -14.59 -12.75
CA ASP A 312 20.95 -14.80 -11.30
C ASP A 312 20.74 -13.47 -10.57
N GLN A 313 21.46 -12.42 -10.98
CA GLN A 313 21.27 -11.07 -10.46
C GLN A 313 19.85 -10.55 -10.73
N ARG A 314 19.37 -10.65 -11.97
CA ARG A 314 18.01 -10.23 -12.36
C ARG A 314 16.95 -10.91 -11.50
N GLN A 315 17.08 -12.22 -11.35
CA GLN A 315 16.15 -13.08 -10.62
C GLN A 315 16.22 -12.84 -9.10
N PHE A 316 17.42 -12.59 -8.56
CA PHE A 316 17.60 -12.12 -7.19
C PHE A 316 16.81 -10.83 -6.94
N TYR A 317 16.92 -9.85 -7.83
CA TYR A 317 16.25 -8.56 -7.66
C TYR A 317 14.73 -8.67 -7.75
N ILE A 318 14.17 -9.48 -8.68
CA ILE A 318 12.73 -9.71 -8.76
C ILE A 318 12.20 -10.27 -7.43
N ARG A 319 12.78 -11.37 -6.94
CA ARG A 319 12.37 -12.01 -5.68
C ARG A 319 12.55 -11.08 -4.49
N ARG A 320 13.71 -10.42 -4.41
CA ARG A 320 14.03 -9.49 -3.34
C ARG A 320 13.06 -8.31 -3.31
N GLU A 321 12.71 -7.74 -4.46
CA GLU A 321 11.80 -6.57 -4.52
C GLU A 321 10.36 -6.93 -4.13
N ILE A 322 9.87 -8.13 -4.48
CA ILE A 322 8.57 -8.60 -3.98
C ILE A 322 8.56 -8.62 -2.45
N LEU A 323 9.56 -9.27 -1.84
CA LEU A 323 9.66 -9.37 -0.39
C LEU A 323 9.88 -7.98 0.24
N ARG A 324 10.78 -7.18 -0.32
CA ARG A 324 11.11 -5.84 0.18
C ARG A 324 9.90 -4.90 0.12
N ALA A 325 9.09 -4.95 -0.94
CA ALA A 325 7.89 -4.15 -1.05
C ALA A 325 6.87 -4.50 0.05
N ILE A 326 6.64 -5.81 0.26
CA ILE A 326 5.78 -6.31 1.34
C ILE A 326 6.35 -5.94 2.72
N ALA A 327 7.65 -6.08 2.99
CA ALA A 327 8.17 -5.69 4.30
C ALA A 327 8.09 -4.17 4.53
N SER A 328 8.34 -3.37 3.48
CA SER A 328 8.45 -1.91 3.59
C SER A 328 7.11 -1.21 3.78
N HIS A 329 5.97 -1.78 3.36
CA HIS A 329 4.68 -1.10 3.52
C HIS A 329 4.27 -0.90 5.00
N THR A 330 4.83 -1.68 5.94
CA THR A 330 4.63 -1.51 7.39
C THR A 330 5.82 -0.90 8.11
N CYS A 331 6.93 -0.66 7.41
CA CYS A 331 8.17 -0.17 8.00
C CYS A 331 8.30 1.34 7.77
N ASN A 332 7.81 2.14 8.73
CA ASN A 332 7.87 3.60 8.66
C ASN A 332 9.30 4.17 8.66
N ASP A 333 10.31 3.35 8.98
CA ASP A 333 11.72 3.76 8.93
C ASP A 333 12.31 3.71 7.51
N ILE A 334 11.64 3.07 6.54
CA ILE A 334 12.11 2.95 5.16
C ILE A 334 11.53 4.09 4.30
N TYR A 335 12.44 4.84 3.68
CA TYR A 335 12.10 5.96 2.81
C TYR A 335 11.56 5.48 1.47
N GLN A 336 10.45 6.08 1.03
CA GLN A 336 9.96 5.94 -0.34
C GLN A 336 10.48 7.12 -1.16
N LEU A 337 11.45 6.86 -2.03
CA LEU A 337 12.10 7.90 -2.85
C LEU A 337 11.53 8.00 -4.27
N TYR A 338 11.00 6.89 -4.78
CA TYR A 338 10.61 6.76 -6.17
C TYR A 338 9.15 6.37 -6.29
N MET A 339 8.39 7.15 -7.05
CA MET A 339 7.01 6.82 -7.41
C MET A 339 6.92 5.55 -8.26
N THR A 340 8.01 5.18 -8.96
CA THR A 340 8.08 4.01 -9.85
C THR A 340 8.36 2.69 -9.12
N ALA A 341 8.43 2.69 -7.78
CA ALA A 341 8.69 1.50 -6.99
C ALA A 341 7.39 0.77 -6.59
N PHE A 342 7.42 -0.56 -6.55
CA PHE A 342 6.27 -1.36 -6.10
C PHE A 342 5.87 -1.09 -4.65
N SER A 343 6.83 -0.77 -3.78
CA SER A 343 6.56 -0.40 -2.39
C SER A 343 5.73 0.88 -2.26
N PHE A 344 5.96 1.85 -3.16
CA PHE A 344 5.18 3.07 -3.23
C PHE A 344 3.74 2.75 -3.67
N LEU A 345 3.59 2.00 -4.76
CA LEU A 345 2.27 1.59 -5.25
C LEU A 345 1.47 0.82 -4.19
N LEU A 346 2.09 -0.16 -3.53
CA LEU A 346 1.43 -0.94 -2.47
C LEU A 346 0.92 -0.01 -1.36
N ARG A 347 1.75 0.95 -0.93
CA ARG A 347 1.37 1.87 0.15
C ARG A 347 0.18 2.74 -0.24
N ILE A 348 0.18 3.30 -1.46
CA ILE A 348 -0.96 4.10 -1.94
C ILE A 348 -2.23 3.26 -2.06
N CYS A 349 -2.16 2.06 -2.63
CA CYS A 349 -3.33 1.20 -2.79
C CYS A 349 -3.88 0.70 -1.45
N ASP A 350 -3.03 0.30 -0.51
CA ASP A 350 -3.48 -0.15 0.81
C ASP A 350 -4.12 1.00 1.61
N ASP A 351 -3.48 2.16 1.67
CA ASP A 351 -3.96 3.32 2.43
C ASP A 351 -5.27 3.92 1.87
N THR A 352 -5.47 3.89 0.54
CA THR A 352 -6.67 4.46 -0.13
C THR A 352 -7.86 3.50 -0.18
N GLN A 353 -7.64 2.21 0.09
CA GLN A 353 -8.68 1.18 0.10
C GLN A 353 -9.58 1.35 1.33
N GLU A 354 -10.45 2.35 1.32
CA GLU A 354 -11.32 2.70 2.45
C GLU A 354 -12.80 2.34 2.23
N TRP A 355 -13.22 2.12 0.97
CA TRP A 355 -14.60 1.75 0.65
C TRP A 355 -14.93 0.33 1.13
N GLY A 356 -16.19 0.12 1.49
CA GLY A 356 -16.65 -1.14 2.11
C GLY A 356 -16.01 -1.46 3.47
N ARG A 357 -15.40 -0.50 4.17
CA ARG A 357 -15.04 -0.61 5.59
C ARG A 357 -16.23 -0.17 6.44
N LYS A 358 -16.63 -0.99 7.43
CA LYS A 358 -17.64 -0.61 8.44
C LYS A 358 -16.96 -0.39 9.78
N ASN A 359 -17.26 0.72 10.42
CA ASN A 359 -16.90 0.90 11.82
C ASN A 359 -17.78 -0.02 12.68
N ILE A 360 -17.28 -0.55 13.81
CA ILE A 360 -18.16 -1.33 14.73
C ILE A 360 -19.36 -0.49 15.17
N SER A 361 -19.18 0.83 15.31
CA SER A 361 -20.31 1.73 15.60
C SER A 361 -21.40 1.66 14.54
N GLU A 362 -21.08 1.44 13.26
CA GLU A 362 -22.05 1.29 12.17
C GLU A 362 -22.76 -0.07 12.16
N LEU A 363 -22.18 -1.08 12.82
CA LEU A 363 -22.83 -2.38 13.03
C LEU A 363 -23.91 -2.31 14.13
N TYR A 364 -23.78 -1.36 15.07
CA TYR A 364 -24.68 -1.22 16.23
C TYR A 364 -25.56 0.04 16.19
N VAL A 365 -25.18 1.05 15.41
CA VAL A 365 -25.89 2.33 15.22
C VAL A 365 -25.98 2.57 13.72
N SER A 366 -27.17 2.95 13.22
CA SER A 366 -27.37 3.31 11.82
C SER A 366 -26.71 4.66 11.48
N GLN A 367 -25.39 4.78 11.62
CA GLN A 367 -24.64 5.96 11.18
C GLN A 367 -24.33 5.83 9.68
N SER A 368 -24.75 6.84 8.92
CA SER A 368 -24.63 6.90 7.47
C SER A 368 -23.34 7.60 7.04
N GLN A 369 -22.17 7.10 7.47
CA GLN A 369 -20.91 7.55 6.90
C GLN A 369 -20.78 6.96 5.49
N LYS A 370 -20.59 7.82 4.49
CA LYS A 370 -20.33 7.40 3.11
C LYS A 370 -18.96 7.87 2.66
N TYR A 371 -18.17 6.97 2.09
CA TYR A 371 -16.88 7.25 1.50
C TYR A 371 -16.94 7.06 -0.02
N VAL A 372 -16.25 7.92 -0.76
CA VAL A 372 -16.08 7.83 -2.21
C VAL A 372 -14.63 8.18 -2.56
N LEU A 373 -13.91 7.22 -3.13
CA LEU A 373 -12.63 7.48 -3.79
C LEU A 373 -12.91 7.99 -5.20
N LYS A 374 -12.56 9.25 -5.49
CA LYS A 374 -12.81 9.87 -6.80
C LYS A 374 -11.77 9.41 -7.81
N ASP A 375 -10.51 9.74 -7.58
CA ASP A 375 -9.42 9.33 -8.47
C ASP A 375 -8.10 9.19 -7.71
N ILE A 376 -7.23 8.36 -8.26
CA ILE A 376 -5.81 8.30 -7.94
C ILE A 376 -5.09 8.62 -9.26
N ASP A 377 -4.42 9.75 -9.30
CA ASP A 377 -3.67 10.21 -10.45
C ASP A 377 -2.16 10.08 -10.20
N LEU A 378 -1.50 9.34 -11.08
CA LEU A 378 -0.06 9.09 -11.05
C LEU A 378 0.55 9.72 -12.29
N TYR A 379 0.73 11.04 -12.24
CA TYR A 379 1.26 11.80 -13.36
C TYR A 379 2.77 11.67 -13.45
N ILE A 380 3.26 11.28 -14.62
CA ILE A 380 4.69 11.20 -14.96
C ILE A 380 4.93 12.14 -16.13
N GLY A 381 5.54 13.30 -15.87
CA GLY A 381 5.88 14.27 -16.91
C GLY A 381 7.21 13.92 -17.60
N ASP A 382 7.16 13.54 -18.89
CA ASP A 382 8.36 13.18 -19.67
C ASP A 382 9.31 14.37 -19.94
N LYS A 383 8.82 15.63 -19.86
CA LYS A 383 9.61 16.83 -20.19
C LYS A 383 10.31 17.47 -18.98
N ASP A 384 9.68 17.42 -17.82
CA ASP A 384 10.16 18.10 -16.61
C ASP A 384 10.66 17.11 -15.53
N ASN A 385 10.58 15.79 -15.78
CA ASN A 385 10.79 14.75 -14.77
C ASN A 385 10.01 15.02 -13.46
N ALA A 386 8.85 15.68 -13.59
CA ALA A 386 7.97 15.98 -12.49
C ALA A 386 7.00 14.82 -12.31
N TYR A 387 7.20 14.06 -11.23
CA TYR A 387 6.29 12.99 -10.83
C TYR A 387 5.33 13.56 -9.80
N VAL A 388 4.02 13.41 -10.00
CA VAL A 388 3.01 13.90 -9.06
C VAL A 388 2.00 12.80 -8.79
N CYS A 389 1.84 12.46 -7.51
CA CYS A 389 0.79 11.57 -7.03
C CYS A 389 -0.31 12.41 -6.39
N THR A 390 -1.51 12.36 -6.96
CA THR A 390 -2.69 13.04 -6.42
C THR A 390 -3.76 12.02 -6.04
N ILE A 391 -4.27 12.13 -4.82
CA ILE A 391 -5.39 11.32 -4.32
C ILE A 391 -6.56 12.25 -4.02
N ASP A 392 -7.74 11.96 -4.56
CA ASP A 392 -8.97 12.72 -4.30
C ASP A 392 -10.04 11.81 -3.66
N GLU A 393 -10.41 12.16 -2.43
CA GLU A 393 -11.32 11.42 -1.57
C GLU A 393 -12.47 12.30 -1.09
N GLU A 394 -13.66 11.71 -0.93
CA GLU A 394 -14.83 12.39 -0.40
C GLU A 394 -15.50 11.56 0.69
N PHE A 395 -15.76 12.18 1.85
CA PHE A 395 -16.59 11.65 2.92
C PHE A 395 -17.87 12.46 3.06
N THR A 396 -18.98 11.77 3.28
CA THR A 396 -20.24 12.36 3.74
C THR A 396 -20.54 11.83 5.13
N VAL A 397 -20.71 12.73 6.09
CA VAL A 397 -21.01 12.41 7.50
C VAL A 397 -22.21 13.22 7.99
N SER A 398 -22.83 12.76 9.06
CA SER A 398 -24.04 13.40 9.62
C SER A 398 -23.75 14.24 10.86
N GLU A 399 -22.70 13.92 11.62
CA GLU A 399 -22.40 14.56 12.90
C GLU A 399 -21.07 15.33 12.89
N ARG A 400 -21.03 16.46 13.63
CA ARG A 400 -19.81 17.25 13.84
C ARG A 400 -18.68 16.45 14.49
N GLN A 401 -19.02 15.52 15.38
CA GLN A 401 -18.02 14.72 16.07
C GLN A 401 -17.27 13.80 15.11
N ASP A 402 -17.97 13.27 14.09
CA ASP A 402 -17.37 12.45 13.03
C ASP A 402 -16.41 13.27 12.16
N VAL A 403 -16.76 14.53 11.88
CA VAL A 403 -15.83 15.47 11.20
C VAL A 403 -14.53 15.59 12.00
N ILE A 404 -14.61 15.85 13.31
CA ILE A 404 -13.41 16.00 14.16
C ILE A 404 -12.58 14.70 14.17
N ILE A 405 -13.24 13.54 14.25
CA ILE A 405 -12.56 12.23 14.23
C ILE A 405 -11.84 12.02 12.89
N LEU A 406 -12.50 12.33 11.76
CA LEU A 406 -11.90 12.22 10.43
C LEU A 406 -10.70 13.15 10.25
N ILE A 407 -10.78 14.39 10.72
CA ILE A 407 -9.67 15.34 10.64
C ILE A 407 -8.48 14.85 11.47
N LYS A 408 -8.72 14.35 12.69
CA LYS A 408 -7.66 13.77 13.53
C LYS A 408 -7.03 12.55 12.89
N ARG A 409 -7.85 11.67 12.31
CA ARG A 409 -7.37 10.50 11.57
C ARG A 409 -6.51 10.90 10.38
N LEU A 410 -6.92 11.91 9.60
CA LEU A 410 -6.13 12.42 8.50
C LEU A 410 -4.82 13.04 9.00
N HIS A 411 -4.84 13.76 10.12
CA HIS A 411 -3.64 14.32 10.74
C HIS A 411 -2.64 13.22 11.13
N GLU A 412 -3.09 12.15 11.79
CA GLU A 412 -2.25 11.00 12.12
C GLU A 412 -1.65 10.34 10.87
N GLN A 413 -2.47 10.09 9.84
CA GLN A 413 -1.99 9.56 8.55
C GLN A 413 -1.02 10.52 7.84
N SER A 414 -1.23 11.83 7.97
CA SER A 414 -0.35 12.85 7.41
C SER A 414 1.03 12.82 8.08
N LEU A 415 1.09 12.62 9.40
CA LEU A 415 2.35 12.46 10.12
C LEU A 415 3.13 11.21 9.68
N ASP A 416 2.41 10.13 9.34
CA ASP A 416 3.00 8.93 8.76
C ASP A 416 3.55 9.19 7.35
N TYR A 417 2.79 9.86 6.47
CA TYR A 417 3.29 10.23 5.14
C TYR A 417 4.48 11.18 5.20
N VAL A 418 4.42 12.21 6.04
CA VAL A 418 5.56 13.10 6.30
C VAL A 418 6.75 12.27 6.79
N THR A 419 6.52 11.24 7.60
CA THR A 419 7.56 10.32 8.08
C THR A 419 8.18 9.47 6.97
N ILE A 420 7.35 8.89 6.12
CA ILE A 420 7.78 7.93 5.09
C ILE A 420 8.39 8.66 3.88
N PHE A 421 7.88 9.85 3.56
CA PHE A 421 8.35 10.73 2.49
C PHE A 421 9.35 11.80 2.98
N ARG A 422 9.84 11.67 4.23
CA ARG A 422 10.66 12.60 5.05
C ARG A 422 11.70 13.43 4.31
N ASP A 423 11.98 14.59 4.93
CA ASP A 423 13.21 15.37 4.80
C ASP A 423 14.37 14.67 5.56
N GLY A 424 14.98 13.66 4.94
CA GLY A 424 16.17 12.96 5.40
C GLY A 424 17.39 13.18 4.50
N GLN A 425 18.44 12.38 4.71
CA GLN A 425 19.72 12.51 3.98
C GLN A 425 19.56 12.40 2.45
N ASP A 426 18.62 11.60 1.98
CA ASP A 426 18.41 11.31 0.56
C ASP A 426 17.23 12.09 -0.05
N THR A 427 16.66 13.10 0.62
CA THR A 427 15.47 13.83 0.13
C THR A 427 15.69 14.51 -1.21
N GLY A 428 16.91 15.00 -1.48
CA GLY A 428 17.25 15.54 -2.80
C GLY A 428 17.16 14.51 -3.94
N SER A 429 17.14 13.21 -3.63
CA SER A 429 16.96 12.12 -4.59
C SER A 429 15.49 11.73 -4.80
N ARG A 430 14.53 12.31 -4.06
CA ARG A 430 13.10 12.06 -4.26
C ARG A 430 12.66 12.63 -5.61
N ASN A 431 11.98 11.83 -6.41
CA ASN A 431 11.54 12.25 -7.75
C ASN A 431 10.11 12.80 -7.82
N PHE A 432 9.33 12.71 -6.74
CA PHE A 432 7.89 13.02 -6.78
C PHE A 432 7.43 14.06 -5.75
N SER A 433 6.27 14.66 -6.04
CA SER A 433 5.43 15.39 -5.10
C SER A 433 4.16 14.61 -4.81
N PHE A 434 3.65 14.71 -3.58
CA PHE A 434 2.46 14.00 -3.12
C PHE A 434 1.41 14.99 -2.64
N ILE A 435 0.20 14.84 -3.16
CA ILE A 435 -0.95 15.69 -2.87
C ILE A 435 -2.13 14.79 -2.49
N ARG A 436 -2.66 14.95 -1.28
CA ARG A 436 -3.86 14.23 -0.84
C ARG A 436 -4.96 15.22 -0.52
N LYS A 437 -6.07 15.12 -1.25
CA LYS A 437 -7.26 15.98 -1.14
C LYS A 437 -8.40 15.20 -0.53
N LEU A 438 -8.97 15.74 0.53
CA LEU A 438 -10.09 15.16 1.25
C LEU A 438 -11.22 16.17 1.36
N LEU A 439 -12.39 15.84 0.81
CA LEU A 439 -13.61 16.64 0.98
C LEU A 439 -14.56 15.97 1.97
N ILE A 440 -14.85 16.63 3.08
CA ILE A 440 -15.81 16.16 4.09
C ILE A 440 -17.09 17.00 3.97
N LYS A 441 -18.22 16.37 3.65
CA LYS A 441 -19.54 16.99 3.60
C LYS A 441 -20.32 16.63 4.86
N CYS A 442 -20.82 17.63 5.58
CA CYS A 442 -21.62 17.46 6.79
C CYS A 442 -22.80 18.44 6.77
N GLY A 443 -23.97 17.98 6.30
CA GLY A 443 -25.13 18.86 6.10
C GLY A 443 -24.81 20.03 5.18
N GLU A 444 -24.89 21.25 5.72
CA GLU A 444 -24.62 22.54 5.04
C GLU A 444 -23.17 23.03 5.18
N ILE A 445 -22.26 22.14 5.55
CA ILE A 445 -20.83 22.45 5.70
C ILE A 445 -20.02 21.55 4.79
N GLN A 446 -19.02 22.15 4.16
CA GLN A 446 -17.99 21.42 3.40
C GLN A 446 -16.62 21.77 3.96
N VAL A 447 -15.85 20.76 4.36
CA VAL A 447 -14.46 20.92 4.80
C VAL A 447 -13.57 20.25 3.78
N ALA A 448 -12.79 21.02 3.03
CA ALA A 448 -11.75 20.52 2.16
C ALA A 448 -10.41 20.55 2.92
N LEU A 449 -9.72 19.43 3.00
CA LEU A 449 -8.36 19.32 3.51
C LEU A 449 -7.42 18.92 2.40
N GLU A 450 -6.23 19.51 2.39
CA GLU A 450 -5.18 19.22 1.40
C GLU A 450 -3.84 19.06 2.11
N LEU A 451 -3.27 17.86 2.03
CA LEU A 451 -1.91 17.56 2.43
C LEU A 451 -1.00 17.71 1.21
N ASN A 452 -0.04 18.61 1.31
CA ASN A 452 0.97 18.89 0.30
C ASN A 452 2.34 18.50 0.82
N ILE A 453 2.94 17.48 0.19
CA ILE A 453 4.33 17.08 0.40
C ILE A 453 5.05 17.30 -0.94
N LEU A 454 5.51 18.54 -1.14
CA LEU A 454 6.14 18.97 -2.38
C LEU A 454 7.63 18.70 -2.36
N LYS A 455 8.23 18.54 -3.55
CA LYS A 455 9.67 18.26 -3.70
C LYS A 455 10.56 19.29 -2.99
N ASP A 456 10.26 20.58 -3.19
CA ASP A 456 11.14 21.70 -2.86
C ASP A 456 10.59 22.61 -1.75
N SER A 457 9.51 22.18 -1.06
CA SER A 457 8.85 22.98 -0.02
C SER A 457 8.58 22.14 1.22
N ALA A 458 8.44 22.82 2.36
CA ALA A 458 8.01 22.17 3.60
C ALA A 458 6.64 21.49 3.42
N SER A 459 6.44 20.39 4.14
CA SER A 459 5.16 19.69 4.12
C SER A 459 4.10 20.51 4.85
N GLU A 460 2.94 20.69 4.24
CA GLU A 460 1.85 21.49 4.79
C GLU A 460 0.51 20.74 4.71
N LEU A 461 -0.26 20.78 5.80
CA LEU A 461 -1.64 20.30 5.86
C LEU A 461 -2.55 21.51 6.01
N THR A 462 -3.23 21.87 4.92
CA THR A 462 -4.13 23.01 4.85
C THR A 462 -5.59 22.56 4.84
N GLY A 463 -6.47 23.46 5.28
CA GLY A 463 -7.90 23.22 5.30
C GLY A 463 -8.69 24.47 4.91
N ASN A 464 -9.78 24.25 4.20
CA ASN A 464 -10.78 25.24 3.87
C ASN A 464 -12.15 24.72 4.32
N ILE A 465 -12.85 25.49 5.15
CA ILE A 465 -14.23 25.21 5.54
C ILE A 465 -15.15 26.19 4.82
N GLN A 466 -16.20 25.69 4.17
CA GLN A 466 -17.24 26.47 3.51
C GLN A 466 -18.55 26.31 4.28
N TYR A 467 -19.22 27.44 4.52
CA TYR A 467 -20.46 27.52 5.26
C TYR A 467 -21.59 27.95 4.30
N THR A 468 -22.65 27.15 4.21
CA THR A 468 -23.90 27.56 3.52
C THR A 468 -25.03 27.88 4.50
N SER A 469 -24.74 27.95 5.80
CA SER A 469 -25.69 27.89 6.91
C SER A 469 -25.82 29.17 7.75
N ASP A 470 -26.76 29.16 8.70
CA ASP A 470 -27.05 30.21 9.67
C ASP A 470 -25.97 30.37 10.77
N ASP A 471 -26.02 31.48 11.51
CA ASP A 471 -25.00 31.87 12.51
C ASP A 471 -24.80 30.87 13.66
N SER A 472 -25.80 30.03 13.97
CA SER A 472 -25.67 28.97 14.99
C SER A 472 -24.67 27.89 14.58
N ILE A 473 -24.71 27.46 13.33
CA ILE A 473 -23.81 26.43 12.78
C ILE A 473 -22.39 26.99 12.65
N LYS A 474 -22.25 28.26 12.26
CA LYS A 474 -20.95 28.94 12.21
C LYS A 474 -20.30 29.05 13.60
N LYS A 475 -21.11 29.32 14.63
CA LYS A 475 -20.65 29.32 16.03
C LYS A 475 -20.21 27.93 16.49
N ASP A 476 -20.95 26.88 16.11
CA ASP A 476 -20.57 25.50 16.43
C ASP A 476 -19.23 25.11 15.79
N PHE A 477 -18.95 25.57 14.58
CA PHE A 477 -17.67 25.39 13.89
C PHE A 477 -16.70 26.58 14.08
N GLY A 478 -16.76 27.22 15.25
CA GLY A 478 -15.88 28.32 15.68
C GLY A 478 -14.68 27.84 16.54
N LEU A 479 -14.30 28.64 17.56
CA LEU A 479 -13.10 28.40 18.38
C LEU A 479 -13.00 26.98 18.96
N SER A 480 -14.10 26.48 19.53
CA SER A 480 -14.14 25.15 20.16
C SER A 480 -13.86 24.00 19.17
N PHE A 481 -14.19 24.18 17.89
CA PHE A 481 -13.90 23.23 16.83
C PHE A 481 -12.42 23.28 16.46
N PHE A 482 -11.88 24.46 16.16
CA PHE A 482 -10.48 24.62 15.76
C PHE A 482 -9.49 24.20 16.85
N GLN A 483 -9.82 24.41 18.12
CA GLN A 483 -9.05 23.89 19.25
C GLN A 483 -9.01 22.36 19.30
N LYS A 484 -10.08 21.67 18.87
CA LYS A 484 -10.14 20.21 18.89
C LYS A 484 -9.39 19.55 17.73
N ILE A 485 -9.08 20.27 16.66
CA ILE A 485 -8.40 19.75 15.46
C ILE A 485 -6.94 20.22 15.33
N ASN A 486 -6.36 20.76 16.41
CA ASN A 486 -4.94 21.16 16.47
C ASN A 486 -4.50 22.13 15.36
N VAL A 487 -5.31 23.15 15.09
CA VAL A 487 -4.93 24.24 14.17
C VAL A 487 -3.67 24.95 14.66
N ASP A 488 -2.80 25.33 13.72
CA ASP A 488 -1.70 26.24 13.96
C ASP A 488 -2.22 27.68 14.09
N PHE A 489 -2.53 28.08 15.33
CA PHE A 489 -2.97 29.43 15.66
C PHE A 489 -1.86 30.51 15.54
N GLN A 490 -0.60 30.13 15.25
CA GLN A 490 0.44 31.10 14.89
C GLN A 490 0.25 31.59 13.44
N LYS A 491 -0.03 30.66 12.52
CA LYS A 491 -0.43 30.98 11.13
C LYS A 491 -1.83 31.62 11.07
N GLY A 492 -2.71 31.23 11.98
CA GLY A 492 -4.05 31.80 12.16
C GLY A 492 -5.12 31.15 11.27
N VAL A 493 -6.39 31.38 11.61
CA VAL A 493 -7.55 30.99 10.81
C VAL A 493 -8.16 32.25 10.20
N CYS A 494 -8.14 32.35 8.87
CA CYS A 494 -8.65 33.51 8.13
C CYS A 494 -10.09 33.25 7.66
N PHE A 495 -11.03 34.15 7.96
CA PHE A 495 -12.42 34.05 7.53
C PHE A 495 -12.74 35.06 6.43
N LEU A 496 -13.45 34.61 5.40
CA LEU A 496 -13.76 35.37 4.19
C LEU A 496 -15.29 35.55 4.03
N ASN A 497 -15.69 36.69 3.46
CA ASN A 497 -17.07 36.94 3.04
C ASN A 497 -17.38 36.42 1.61
N ARG A 498 -18.60 36.67 1.14
CA ARG A 498 -19.07 36.32 -0.22
C ARG A 498 -18.22 36.92 -1.35
N LYS A 499 -17.49 38.00 -1.11
CA LYS A 499 -16.59 38.66 -2.07
C LYS A 499 -15.14 38.14 -1.97
N LYS A 500 -14.87 37.16 -1.10
CA LYS A 500 -13.53 36.67 -0.76
C LYS A 500 -12.64 37.72 -0.07
N GLU A 501 -13.24 38.70 0.59
CA GLU A 501 -12.49 39.68 1.40
C GLU A 501 -12.39 39.19 2.84
N GLU A 502 -11.23 39.41 3.47
CA GLU A 502 -10.99 39.04 4.88
C GLU A 502 -11.93 39.81 5.81
N CYS A 503 -12.69 39.06 6.60
CA CYS A 503 -13.64 39.59 7.58
C CYS A 503 -13.15 39.43 9.02
N GLY A 504 -12.11 38.61 9.23
CA GLY A 504 -11.40 38.50 10.49
C GLY A 504 -10.46 37.31 10.52
N THR A 505 -9.48 37.36 11.42
CA THR A 505 -8.49 36.30 11.63
C THR A 505 -8.43 35.88 13.10
N MET A 506 -8.55 34.58 13.37
CA MET A 506 -8.33 33.99 14.70
C MET A 506 -6.86 33.57 14.84
N LYS A 507 -6.13 34.27 15.71
CA LYS A 507 -4.71 34.01 15.99
C LYS A 507 -4.38 34.29 17.45
N PHE A 508 -3.22 33.82 17.90
CA PHE A 508 -2.67 34.23 19.19
C PHE A 508 -2.48 35.75 19.24
N ASN A 509 -2.98 36.37 20.29
CA ASN A 509 -2.66 37.76 20.62
C ASN A 509 -1.32 37.84 21.37
N LYS A 510 -0.81 39.06 21.58
CA LYS A 510 0.50 39.31 22.24
C LYS A 510 0.60 38.72 23.65
N ASN A 511 -0.52 38.35 24.26
CA ASN A 511 -0.61 37.78 25.60
C ASN A 511 -0.79 36.26 25.59
N GLY A 512 -0.74 35.60 24.41
CA GLY A 512 -0.91 34.15 24.27
C GLY A 512 -2.36 33.66 24.30
N ASN A 513 -3.36 34.56 24.32
CA ASN A 513 -4.77 34.21 24.25
C ASN A 513 -5.26 34.23 22.80
N ILE A 514 -6.25 33.40 22.45
CA ILE A 514 -6.84 33.38 21.11
C ILE A 514 -7.96 34.41 21.04
N ASN A 515 -7.94 35.29 20.03
CA ASN A 515 -9.02 36.24 19.80
C ASN A 515 -10.22 35.52 19.15
N GLU A 516 -11.35 35.47 19.84
CA GLU A 516 -12.61 34.94 19.30
C GLU A 516 -13.31 36.03 18.47
N ILE A 517 -13.62 35.72 17.22
CA ILE A 517 -14.32 36.65 16.32
C ILE A 517 -15.83 36.53 16.59
N ARG A 518 -16.52 37.67 16.75
CA ARG A 518 -17.94 37.72 17.14
C ARG A 518 -18.93 37.90 15.97
N ASN A 519 -18.47 38.35 14.80
CA ASN A 519 -19.32 38.65 13.64
C ASN A 519 -19.43 37.44 12.70
N TYR A 520 -20.14 36.40 13.13
CA TYR A 520 -20.34 35.17 12.36
C TYR A 520 -21.19 35.36 11.10
N SER A 521 -22.06 36.38 11.07
CA SER A 521 -22.99 36.68 9.96
C SER A 521 -22.32 36.77 8.60
N ASP A 522 -21.11 37.31 8.56
CA ASP A 522 -20.42 37.61 7.30
C ASP A 522 -19.55 36.47 6.79
N TRP A 523 -19.39 35.37 7.56
CA TRP A 523 -18.51 34.28 7.20
C TRP A 523 -19.15 33.39 6.13
N VAL A 524 -18.37 33.09 5.10
CA VAL A 524 -18.72 32.18 4.01
C VAL A 524 -17.70 31.06 3.90
N SER A 525 -16.43 31.36 4.16
CA SER A 525 -15.39 30.35 4.26
C SER A 525 -14.34 30.69 5.31
N GLY A 526 -13.63 29.67 5.79
CA GLY A 526 -12.48 29.79 6.68
C GLY A 526 -11.29 29.00 6.15
N GLU A 527 -10.12 29.61 6.07
CA GLU A 527 -8.86 28.97 5.70
C GLU A 527 -7.99 28.77 6.95
N PHE A 528 -7.44 27.57 7.12
CA PHE A 528 -6.62 27.21 8.27
C PHE A 528 -5.49 26.26 7.90
N THR A 529 -4.47 26.20 8.74
CA THR A 529 -3.38 25.23 8.63
C THR A 529 -3.34 24.36 9.89
N ILE A 530 -3.18 23.06 9.73
CA ILE A 530 -3.00 22.13 10.85
C ILE A 530 -1.50 21.93 11.07
N SER A 531 -1.06 22.02 12.32
CA SER A 531 0.35 21.81 12.66
C SER A 531 0.75 20.35 12.42
N LEU A 532 1.83 20.12 11.67
CA LEU A 532 2.43 18.80 11.45
C LEU A 532 3.61 18.52 12.40
N LEU A 533 3.77 19.31 13.46
CA LEU A 533 4.75 19.07 14.51
C LEU A 533 4.19 18.04 15.51
N LYS A 534 5.00 17.02 15.84
CA LYS A 534 4.66 16.00 16.84
C LYS A 534 4.65 16.54 18.26
#